data_AF-A0A8H4VT11-F1
#
_entry.id   AF-A0A8H4VT11-F1
#
_cell.length_a   1.000
_cell.length_b   1.000
_cell.length_c   1.000
_cell.angle_alpha   90.00
_cell.angle_beta   90.00
_cell.angle_gamma   90.00
#
_symmetry.space_group_name_H-M   'P 1'
#
loop_
_entity.id
_entity.type
_entity.pdbx_description
1 polymer ?
#
loop_
_entity_poly.entity_id
_entity_poly.type
_entity_poly.pdbx_seq_one_letter_code
_entity_poly.pdbx_strand_id
1 'polypeptide(L)'
;MPLYNFGQTVSLVFFTDNWKPTSYYDRIKENATLGTHTLVLLDIKVKEQSEENLARGRKIYEPPRYMSIPTAVAQLIETEEIRNEGVLNPDTTLAIALSRVGGGPEERIVSGTLRELLNHPAEAYGQPLHSLVIIGKRLHHLEVDYAEEFAINRESWRSTARDIYKCALDPPSDKNH
;
A
#
# COMPACT_ATOMS: atom_id res chain seq x y z
N MET A 1 5.41 9.52 -10.32
CA MET A 1 6.25 8.32 -10.53
C MET A 1 6.15 7.87 -11.98
N PRO A 2 7.24 7.52 -12.67
CA PRO A 2 7.20 7.08 -14.05
C PRO A 2 6.56 5.69 -14.17
N LEU A 3 5.61 5.54 -15.11
CA LEU A 3 4.87 4.29 -15.30
C LEU A 3 5.76 3.09 -15.69
N TYR A 4 6.91 3.35 -16.34
CA TYR A 4 7.83 2.30 -16.77
C TYR A 4 8.60 1.62 -15.62
N ASN A 5 8.54 2.16 -14.40
CA ASN A 5 9.17 1.55 -13.22
C ASN A 5 8.23 0.58 -12.47
N PHE A 6 7.01 0.35 -12.96
CA PHE A 6 6.08 -0.63 -12.39
C PHE A 6 6.30 -2.03 -12.98
N GLY A 7 6.32 -3.02 -12.09
CA GLY A 7 6.31 -4.44 -12.44
C GLY A 7 4.89 -4.98 -12.53
N GLN A 8 4.73 -6.27 -12.22
CA GLN A 8 3.41 -6.91 -12.25
C GLN A 8 2.49 -6.35 -11.17
N THR A 9 1.26 -5.98 -11.54
CA THR A 9 0.20 -5.61 -10.59
C THR A 9 -0.31 -6.85 -9.85
N VAL A 10 -0.64 -6.69 -8.57
CA VAL A 10 -1.21 -7.76 -7.74
C VAL A 10 -2.55 -7.34 -7.14
N SER A 11 -3.35 -8.32 -6.73
CA SER A 11 -4.59 -8.10 -5.98
C SER A 11 -4.47 -8.67 -4.58
N LEU A 12 -4.81 -7.86 -3.58
CA LEU A 12 -4.87 -8.26 -2.18
C LEU A 12 -6.33 -8.46 -1.77
N VAL A 13 -6.69 -9.71 -1.45
CA VAL A 13 -8.05 -10.09 -1.03
C VAL A 13 -8.17 -10.09 0.49
N PHE A 14 -9.39 -9.93 1.03
CA PHE A 14 -9.58 -10.03 2.47
C PHE A 14 -9.21 -11.42 3.00
N PHE A 15 -8.47 -11.46 4.10
CA PHE A 15 -8.29 -12.68 4.87
C PHE A 15 -9.58 -13.09 5.57
N THR A 16 -9.76 -14.39 5.71
CA THR A 16 -10.77 -15.01 6.57
C THR A 16 -10.08 -15.92 7.59
N ASP A 17 -10.80 -16.37 8.60
CA ASP A 17 -10.24 -17.23 9.65
C ASP A 17 -9.61 -18.52 9.09
N ASN A 18 -10.19 -19.06 8.02
CA ASN A 18 -9.78 -20.32 7.40
C ASN A 18 -9.03 -20.15 6.07
N TRP A 19 -8.86 -18.93 5.57
CA TRP A 19 -8.24 -18.69 4.26
C TRP A 19 -7.46 -17.37 4.22
N LYS A 20 -6.13 -17.49 4.11
CA LYS A 20 -5.17 -16.38 4.05
C LYS A 20 -4.25 -16.59 2.85
N PRO A 21 -4.69 -16.25 1.63
CA PRO A 21 -3.90 -16.49 0.43
C PRO A 21 -2.65 -15.59 0.44
N THR A 22 -1.49 -16.17 0.14
CA THR A 22 -0.21 -15.45 0.15
C THR A 22 0.43 -15.34 -1.24
N SER A 23 -0.26 -15.78 -2.30
CA SER A 23 0.29 -15.85 -3.67
C SER A 23 0.67 -14.49 -4.26
N TYR A 24 0.05 -13.39 -3.81
CA TYR A 24 0.47 -12.04 -4.21
C TYR A 24 1.89 -11.71 -3.73
N TYR A 25 2.35 -12.32 -2.64
CA TYR A 25 3.67 -12.08 -2.05
C TYR A 25 4.79 -12.49 -3.01
N ASP A 26 4.63 -13.62 -3.70
CA ASP A 26 5.62 -14.11 -4.66
C ASP A 26 5.81 -13.09 -5.80
N ARG A 27 4.72 -12.47 -6.27
CA ARG A 27 4.76 -11.43 -7.31
C ARG A 27 5.36 -10.12 -6.81
N ILE A 28 5.05 -9.70 -5.58
CA ILE A 28 5.71 -8.56 -4.93
C ILE A 28 7.22 -8.82 -4.83
N LYS A 29 7.63 -10.04 -4.43
CA LYS A 29 9.03 -10.44 -4.32
C LYS A 29 9.74 -10.44 -5.67
N GLU A 30 9.10 -10.95 -6.72
CA GLU A 30 9.63 -10.89 -8.09
C GLU A 30 9.91 -9.43 -8.49
N ASN A 31 8.93 -8.53 -8.31
CA ASN A 31 9.08 -7.11 -8.60
C ASN A 31 10.18 -6.45 -7.74
N ALA A 32 10.22 -6.75 -6.44
CA ALA A 32 11.21 -6.22 -5.51
C ALA A 32 12.64 -6.64 -5.91
N THR A 33 12.81 -7.90 -6.35
CA THR A 33 14.08 -8.44 -6.86
C THR A 33 14.52 -7.71 -8.13
N LEU A 34 13.58 -7.41 -9.03
CA LEU A 34 13.84 -6.62 -10.22
C LEU A 34 14.02 -5.13 -9.90
N GLY A 35 13.64 -4.69 -8.70
CA GLY A 35 13.67 -3.31 -8.24
C GLY A 35 12.51 -2.45 -8.75
N THR A 36 11.49 -3.05 -9.36
CA THR A 36 10.30 -2.35 -9.87
C THR A 36 9.24 -2.16 -8.78
N HIS A 37 8.43 -1.12 -8.92
CA HIS A 37 7.28 -0.87 -8.04
C HIS A 37 6.18 -1.90 -8.25
N THR A 38 5.37 -2.12 -7.22
CA THR A 38 4.20 -3.00 -7.32
C THR A 38 2.94 -2.21 -7.04
N LEU A 39 2.03 -2.15 -8.00
CA LEU A 39 0.66 -1.70 -7.74
C LEU A 39 -0.12 -2.86 -7.09
N VAL A 40 -0.69 -2.59 -5.92
CA VAL A 40 -1.53 -3.50 -5.16
C VAL A 40 -2.96 -2.99 -5.22
N LEU A 41 -3.81 -3.72 -5.93
CA LEU A 41 -5.25 -3.48 -5.98
C LEU A 41 -5.90 -4.11 -4.77
N LEU A 42 -6.70 -3.33 -4.04
CA LEU A 42 -7.31 -3.76 -2.79
C LEU A 42 -8.74 -4.28 -3.01
N ASP A 43 -9.10 -5.32 -2.25
CA ASP A 43 -10.36 -6.02 -2.41
C ASP A 43 -11.60 -5.13 -2.22
N ILE A 44 -12.66 -5.51 -2.91
CA ILE A 44 -13.98 -4.92 -2.79
C ILE A 44 -15.00 -6.07 -2.70
N LYS A 45 -15.57 -6.27 -1.52
CA LYS A 45 -16.70 -7.19 -1.37
C LYS A 45 -18.00 -6.45 -1.60
N VAL A 46 -18.61 -6.67 -2.76
CA VAL A 46 -19.87 -6.01 -3.13
C VAL A 46 -21.04 -6.93 -2.80
N LYS A 47 -21.93 -6.46 -1.91
CA LYS A 47 -23.31 -6.95 -1.76
C LYS A 47 -23.46 -8.48 -1.75
N GLU A 48 -22.71 -9.15 -0.90
CA GLU A 48 -22.94 -10.57 -0.62
C GLU A 48 -24.20 -10.72 0.26
N GLN A 49 -25.00 -11.75 0.03
CA GLN A 49 -25.99 -12.19 1.00
C GLN A 49 -25.24 -12.95 2.08
N SER A 50 -25.42 -12.59 3.36
CA SER A 50 -24.82 -13.37 4.44
C SER A 50 -25.32 -14.82 4.39
N GLU A 51 -24.48 -15.79 4.76
CA GLU A 51 -24.84 -17.22 4.75
C GLU A 51 -26.13 -17.48 5.54
N GLU A 52 -26.31 -16.74 6.64
CA GLU A 52 -27.53 -16.79 7.46
C GLU A 52 -28.77 -16.28 6.68
N ASN A 53 -28.65 -15.16 5.98
CA ASN A 53 -29.75 -14.60 5.18
C ASN A 53 -30.08 -15.50 3.99
N LEU A 54 -29.07 -16.10 3.34
CA LEU A 54 -29.25 -17.07 2.28
C LEU A 54 -29.94 -18.34 2.79
N ALA A 55 -29.46 -18.91 3.91
CA ALA A 55 -30.04 -20.09 4.55
C ALA A 55 -31.49 -19.88 5.00
N ARG A 56 -31.87 -18.64 5.32
CA ARG A 56 -33.24 -18.25 5.73
C ARG A 56 -34.09 -17.70 4.57
N GLY A 57 -33.59 -17.70 3.33
CA GLY A 57 -34.31 -17.17 2.16
C GLY A 57 -34.59 -15.66 2.20
N ARG A 58 -33.87 -14.91 3.04
CA ARG A 58 -34.03 -13.45 3.21
C ARG A 58 -33.16 -12.72 2.19
N LYS A 59 -33.78 -11.83 1.40
CA LYS A 59 -33.07 -10.98 0.42
C LYS A 59 -32.44 -9.75 1.08
N ILE A 60 -31.67 -9.95 2.14
CA ILE A 60 -30.94 -8.89 2.83
C ILE A 60 -29.49 -8.94 2.36
N TYR A 61 -29.03 -7.84 1.76
CA TYR A 61 -27.67 -7.69 1.25
C TYR A 61 -26.86 -6.88 2.24
N GLU A 62 -25.63 -7.31 2.48
CA GLU A 62 -24.71 -6.53 3.29
C GLU A 62 -24.22 -5.29 2.53
N PRO A 63 -23.92 -4.18 3.24
CA PRO A 63 -23.29 -3.03 2.61
C PRO A 63 -21.94 -3.45 2.00
N PRO A 64 -21.54 -2.85 0.86
CA PRO A 64 -20.26 -3.15 0.25
C PRO A 64 -19.11 -2.83 1.20
N ARG A 65 -18.17 -3.76 1.33
CA ARG A 65 -16.98 -3.63 2.17
C ARG A 65 -15.77 -3.41 1.28
N TYR A 66 -15.16 -2.24 1.45
CA TYR A 66 -13.94 -1.84 0.76
C TYR A 66 -12.75 -2.03 1.71
N MET A 67 -11.65 -2.59 1.22
CA MET A 67 -10.46 -2.74 2.04
C MET A 67 -9.84 -1.38 2.36
N SER A 68 -9.60 -1.12 3.65
CA SER A 68 -8.91 0.09 4.10
C SER A 68 -7.39 -0.08 3.98
N ILE A 69 -6.66 1.02 3.88
CA ILE A 69 -5.18 1.00 3.86
C ILE A 69 -4.63 0.29 5.11
N PRO A 70 -5.08 0.58 6.35
CA PRO A 70 -4.59 -0.14 7.52
C PRO A 70 -4.85 -1.65 7.46
N THR A 71 -6.02 -2.07 6.94
CA THR A 71 -6.32 -3.51 6.78
C THR A 71 -5.38 -4.17 5.78
N ALA A 72 -5.18 -3.54 4.63
CA ALA A 72 -4.28 -4.02 3.59
C ALA A 72 -2.85 -4.18 4.12
N VAL A 73 -2.34 -3.13 4.78
CA VAL A 73 -1.00 -3.11 5.36
C VAL A 73 -0.84 -4.15 6.46
N ALA A 74 -1.85 -4.34 7.32
CA ALA A 74 -1.81 -5.38 8.35
C ALA A 74 -1.69 -6.79 7.73
N GLN A 75 -2.45 -7.09 6.68
CA GLN A 75 -2.36 -8.38 5.97
C GLN A 75 -0.99 -8.57 5.28
N LEU A 76 -0.41 -7.50 4.71
CA LEU A 76 0.93 -7.55 4.12
C LEU A 76 1.99 -7.90 5.18
N ILE A 77 1.92 -7.25 6.35
CA ILE A 77 2.82 -7.50 7.48
C ILE A 77 2.63 -8.92 8.03
N GLU A 78 1.38 -9.37 8.23
CA GLU A 78 1.09 -10.74 8.67
C GLU A 78 1.65 -11.77 7.67
N THR A 79 1.57 -11.49 6.37
CA THR A 79 2.16 -12.36 5.35
C THR A 79 3.68 -12.40 5.43
N GLU A 80 4.33 -11.24 5.66
CA GLU A 80 5.77 -11.19 5.91
C GLU A 80 6.15 -11.99 7.15
N GLU A 81 5.40 -11.92 8.24
CA GLU A 81 5.67 -12.71 9.46
C GLU A 81 5.56 -14.22 9.20
N ILE A 82 4.60 -14.64 8.36
CA ILE A 82 4.42 -16.05 7.97
C ILE A 82 5.55 -16.52 7.04
N ARG A 83 5.92 -15.70 6.05
CA ARG A 83 6.90 -16.06 5.01
C ARG A 83 8.35 -15.89 5.49
N ASN A 84 8.60 -14.86 6.28
CA ASN A 84 9.88 -14.47 6.87
C ASN A 84 11.02 -14.41 5.83
N GLU A 85 10.77 -13.75 4.70
CA GLU A 85 11.73 -13.66 3.59
C GLU A 85 12.37 -12.26 3.45
N GLY A 86 11.93 -11.30 4.28
CA GLY A 86 12.48 -9.95 4.34
C GLY A 86 12.02 -9.02 3.21
N VAL A 87 10.96 -9.36 2.47
CA VAL A 87 10.51 -8.59 1.30
C VAL A 87 9.69 -7.36 1.72
N LEU A 88 8.84 -7.51 2.73
CA LEU A 88 7.89 -6.50 3.20
C LEU A 88 8.18 -6.10 4.65
N ASN A 89 9.46 -5.84 4.97
CA ASN A 89 9.85 -5.39 6.30
C ASN A 89 9.07 -4.12 6.71
N PRO A 90 8.32 -4.13 7.83
CA PRO A 90 7.38 -3.06 8.13
C PRO A 90 8.02 -1.67 8.30
N ASP A 91 9.23 -1.64 8.86
CA ASP A 91 9.88 -0.40 9.30
C ASP A 91 10.78 0.20 8.21
N THR A 92 10.99 -0.52 7.10
CA THR A 92 11.92 -0.11 6.03
C THR A 92 11.34 -0.25 4.62
N THR A 93 10.19 -0.90 4.45
CA THR A 93 9.51 -0.97 3.16
C THR A 93 8.70 0.31 2.95
N LEU A 94 9.10 1.11 1.98
CA LEU A 94 8.38 2.31 1.57
C LEU A 94 7.16 1.93 0.72
N ALA A 95 6.06 2.63 0.97
CA ALA A 95 4.81 2.47 0.24
C ALA A 95 4.07 3.81 0.11
N ILE A 96 3.17 3.87 -0.87
CA ILE A 96 2.28 5.01 -1.12
C ILE A 96 0.85 4.50 -1.15
N ALA A 97 0.05 4.99 -0.22
CA ALA A 97 -1.40 4.82 -0.19
C ALA A 97 -2.05 5.87 -1.10
N LEU A 98 -2.97 5.41 -1.94
CA LEU A 98 -3.69 6.22 -2.91
C LEU A 98 -5.19 5.99 -2.74
N SER A 99 -5.95 7.08 -2.65
CA SER A 99 -7.40 7.04 -2.48
C SER A 99 -8.08 7.96 -3.48
N ARG A 100 -9.18 7.51 -4.08
CA ARG A 100 -10.00 8.30 -5.03
C ARG A 100 -9.14 8.94 -6.14
N VAL A 101 -8.16 8.23 -6.70
CA VAL A 101 -7.30 8.77 -7.77
C VAL A 101 -8.15 9.26 -8.94
N GLY A 102 -7.94 10.52 -9.37
CA GLY A 102 -8.77 11.20 -10.37
C GLY A 102 -10.09 11.78 -9.85
N GLY A 103 -10.34 11.67 -8.54
CA GLY A 103 -11.54 12.15 -7.84
C GLY A 103 -11.51 13.62 -7.44
N GLY A 104 -10.53 14.38 -7.91
CA GLY A 104 -10.37 15.81 -7.63
C GLY A 104 -10.09 16.08 -6.14
N PRO A 105 -10.91 16.89 -5.45
CA PRO A 105 -10.64 17.31 -4.06
C PRO A 105 -10.69 16.15 -3.04
N GLU A 106 -11.28 15.02 -3.42
CA GLU A 106 -11.37 13.82 -2.57
C GLU A 106 -10.16 12.90 -2.71
N GLU A 107 -9.24 13.18 -3.64
CA GLU A 107 -8.02 12.41 -3.81
C GLU A 107 -7.13 12.54 -2.56
N ARG A 108 -6.60 11.41 -2.09
CA ARG A 108 -5.60 11.39 -1.02
C ARG A 108 -4.40 10.59 -1.46
N ILE A 109 -3.22 11.12 -1.15
CA ILE A 109 -1.93 10.47 -1.31
C ILE A 109 -1.27 10.54 0.06
N VAL A 110 -0.80 9.41 0.56
CA VAL A 110 -0.06 9.32 1.83
C VAL A 110 1.10 8.37 1.63
N SER A 111 2.31 8.80 1.93
CA SER A 111 3.53 8.00 1.79
C SER A 111 4.20 7.75 3.14
N GLY A 112 4.93 6.65 3.22
CA GLY A 112 5.64 6.26 4.44
C GLY A 112 6.11 4.81 4.38
N THR A 113 6.66 4.35 5.48
CA THR A 113 6.90 2.92 5.73
C THR A 113 5.56 2.19 5.94
N LEU A 114 5.54 0.86 5.75
CA LEU A 114 4.35 0.07 6.09
C LEU A 114 3.92 0.28 7.56
N ARG A 115 4.88 0.38 8.49
CA ARG A 115 4.60 0.65 9.91
C ARG A 115 3.88 1.99 10.11
N GLU A 116 4.37 3.04 9.46
CA GLU A 116 3.75 4.37 9.53
C GLU A 116 2.36 4.34 8.92
N LEU A 117 2.18 3.69 7.77
CA LEU A 117 0.86 3.57 7.13
C LEU A 117 -0.13 2.76 7.98
N LEU A 118 0.33 1.75 8.72
CA LEU A 118 -0.52 0.99 9.62
C LEU A 118 -1.00 1.85 10.80
N ASN A 119 -0.12 2.70 11.32
CA ASN A 119 -0.34 3.47 12.55
C ASN A 119 -0.97 4.86 12.30
N HIS A 120 -1.07 5.30 11.05
CA HIS A 120 -1.67 6.59 10.72
C HIS A 120 -3.20 6.55 10.89
N PRO A 121 -3.84 7.67 11.28
CA PRO A 121 -5.29 7.73 11.42
C PRO A 121 -6.00 7.33 10.13
N ALA A 122 -7.03 6.48 10.23
CA ALA A 122 -7.73 5.94 9.08
C ALA A 122 -8.36 7.05 8.20
N GLU A 123 -8.77 8.15 8.82
CA GLU A 123 -9.41 9.30 8.17
C GLU A 123 -8.46 10.03 7.22
N ALA A 124 -7.14 9.96 7.45
CA ALA A 124 -6.14 10.59 6.59
C ALA A 124 -6.10 9.96 5.19
N TYR A 125 -6.52 8.69 5.07
CA TYR A 125 -6.65 8.01 3.80
C TYR A 125 -7.92 8.38 3.04
N GLY A 126 -8.85 9.11 3.64
CA GLY A 126 -10.11 9.47 2.98
C GLY A 126 -11.02 8.28 2.71
N GLN A 127 -11.94 8.46 1.76
CA GLN A 127 -12.94 7.44 1.43
C GLN A 127 -12.45 6.49 0.32
N PRO A 128 -12.95 5.24 0.28
CA PRO A 128 -12.66 4.30 -0.81
C PRO A 128 -13.05 4.86 -2.19
N LEU A 129 -12.43 4.44 -3.30
CA LEU A 129 -11.53 3.29 -3.43
C LEU A 129 -10.08 3.59 -3.06
N HIS A 130 -9.42 2.58 -2.50
CA HIS A 130 -8.02 2.62 -2.09
C HIS A 130 -7.18 1.70 -2.98
N SER A 131 -5.92 2.07 -3.15
CA SER A 131 -4.85 1.25 -3.72
C SER A 131 -3.55 1.53 -2.98
N LEU A 132 -2.59 0.61 -3.10
CA LEU A 132 -1.28 0.76 -2.48
C LEU A 132 -0.20 0.55 -3.53
N VAL A 133 0.86 1.33 -3.48
CA VAL A 133 2.09 1.10 -4.26
C VAL A 133 3.19 0.69 -3.31
N ILE A 134 3.76 -0.50 -3.50
CA ILE A 134 4.99 -0.91 -2.82
C ILE A 134 6.18 -0.42 -3.63
N ILE A 135 7.05 0.36 -3.00
CA ILE A 135 8.20 0.97 -3.68
C ILE A 135 9.31 -0.06 -3.87
N GLY A 136 9.88 -0.04 -5.07
CA GLY A 136 10.94 -0.92 -5.55
C GLY A 136 12.30 -0.22 -5.46
N LYS A 137 13.38 -0.99 -5.51
CA LYS A 137 14.75 -0.48 -5.31
C LYS A 137 15.26 0.44 -6.42
N ARG A 138 14.72 0.38 -7.64
CA ARG A 138 15.05 1.34 -8.72
C ARG A 138 14.28 2.65 -8.52
N LEU A 139 14.48 3.26 -7.37
CA LEU A 139 13.82 4.49 -6.96
C LEU A 139 14.63 5.70 -7.42
N HIS A 140 14.01 6.57 -8.22
CA HIS A 140 14.66 7.79 -8.69
C HIS A 140 14.49 8.94 -7.68
N HIS A 141 15.47 9.83 -7.56
CA HIS A 141 15.43 10.92 -6.56
C HIS A 141 14.18 11.82 -6.71
N LEU A 142 13.80 12.17 -7.95
CA LEU A 142 12.55 12.91 -8.22
C LEU A 142 11.28 12.20 -7.72
N GLU A 143 11.28 10.87 -7.65
CA GLU A 143 10.15 10.13 -7.07
C GLU A 143 10.15 10.26 -5.55
N VAL A 144 11.33 10.28 -4.93
CA VAL A 144 11.48 10.53 -3.49
C VAL A 144 11.00 11.92 -3.15
N ASP A 145 11.46 12.93 -3.88
CA ASP A 145 11.09 14.34 -3.65
C ASP A 145 9.58 14.56 -3.85
N TYR A 146 8.99 13.96 -4.89
CA TYR A 146 7.55 14.04 -5.13
C TYR A 146 6.74 13.39 -4.00
N ALA A 147 7.11 12.16 -3.61
CA ALA A 147 6.37 11.43 -2.58
C ALA A 147 6.58 11.99 -1.17
N GLU A 148 7.68 12.70 -0.92
CA GLU A 148 7.97 13.37 0.36
C GLU A 148 6.92 14.42 0.73
N GLU A 149 6.32 15.10 -0.25
CA GLU A 149 5.26 16.08 -0.01
C GLU A 149 4.06 15.47 0.72
N PHE A 150 3.89 14.15 0.60
CA PHE A 150 2.80 13.35 1.17
C PHE A 150 3.25 12.44 2.31
N ALA A 151 4.51 12.56 2.76
CA ALA A 151 5.08 11.67 3.76
C ALA A 151 4.51 11.94 5.16
N ILE A 152 4.13 10.87 5.86
CA ILE A 152 3.75 10.92 7.28
C ILE A 152 4.91 11.50 8.11
N ASN A 153 6.14 11.09 7.80
CA ASN A 153 7.35 11.64 8.37
C ASN A 153 8.41 11.79 7.25
N ARG A 154 8.81 13.03 6.98
CA ARG A 154 9.76 13.36 5.90
C ARG A 154 11.16 12.85 6.17
N GLU A 155 11.59 12.87 7.43
CA GLU A 155 12.92 12.42 7.84
C GLU A 155 13.06 10.90 7.69
N SER A 156 12.08 10.14 8.15
CA SER A 156 12.07 8.67 7.98
C SER A 156 11.96 8.28 6.50
N TRP A 157 11.15 8.99 5.71
CA TRP A 157 11.04 8.80 4.27
C TRP A 157 12.39 8.98 3.55
N ARG A 158 13.04 10.15 3.73
CA ARG A 158 14.33 10.45 3.07
C ARG A 158 15.45 9.54 3.57
N SER A 159 15.54 9.28 4.88
CA SER A 159 16.56 8.39 5.43
C SER A 159 16.41 6.96 4.92
N THR A 160 15.18 6.42 4.87
CA THR A 160 14.92 5.09 4.30
C THR A 160 15.26 5.05 2.81
N ALA A 161 14.85 6.06 2.03
CA ALA A 161 15.18 6.14 0.61
C ALA A 161 16.71 6.15 0.36
N ARG A 162 17.47 6.87 1.17
CA ARG A 162 18.94 6.91 1.09
C ARG A 162 19.58 5.61 1.58
N ASP A 163 19.24 5.18 2.79
CA ASP A 163 20.02 4.17 3.52
C ASP A 163 19.61 2.75 3.14
N ILE A 164 18.32 2.55 2.85
CA ILE A 164 17.76 1.23 2.51
C ILE A 164 17.60 1.07 1.00
N TYR A 165 17.14 2.11 0.28
CA TYR A 165 16.96 2.05 -1.17
C TYR A 165 18.19 2.49 -1.97
N LYS A 166 19.22 3.03 -1.29
CA LYS A 166 20.47 3.51 -1.92
C LYS A 166 20.20 4.55 -3.02
N CYS A 167 19.12 5.31 -2.88
CA CYS A 167 18.79 6.40 -3.79
C CYS A 167 19.77 7.56 -3.55
N ALA A 168 20.42 8.02 -4.62
CA ALA A 168 21.27 9.20 -4.58
C ALA A 168 20.38 10.43 -4.51
N LEU A 169 20.16 10.94 -3.29
CA LEU A 169 19.38 12.15 -3.05
C LEU A 169 20.29 13.37 -3.18
N ASP A 170 19.79 14.39 -3.88
CA ASP A 170 20.39 15.72 -3.79
C ASP A 170 20.30 16.24 -2.35
N PRO A 171 21.27 17.07 -1.90
CA PRO A 171 21.16 17.73 -0.61
C PRO A 171 19.83 18.50 -0.53
N PRO A 172 19.20 18.57 0.65
CA PRO A 172 17.90 19.23 0.79
C PRO A 172 18.00 20.65 0.24
N SER A 173 17.15 20.98 -0.74
CA SER A 173 17.06 22.35 -1.22
C SER A 173 16.52 23.20 -0.08
N ASP A 174 17.32 24.12 0.44
CA ASP A 174 16.86 25.18 1.35
C ASP A 174 15.81 26.02 0.62
N LYS A 175 14.55 25.56 0.65
CA LYS A 175 13.40 26.37 0.24
C LYS A 175 12.95 27.19 1.44
N ASN A 176 13.76 28.18 1.78
CA ASN A 176 13.26 29.39 2.42
C ASN A 176 12.62 30.27 1.33
N HIS A 177 11.30 30.23 1.24
CA HIS A 177 10.47 31.32 0.73
C HIS A 177 9.10 31.29 1.40
#